data_AF-A0A812WR15-F1
#
_entry.id   AF-A0A812WR15-F1
#
_cell.length_a   1.000
_cell.length_b   1.000
_cell.length_c   1.000
_cell.angle_alpha   90.00
_cell.angle_beta   90.00
_cell.angle_gamma   90.00
#
_symmetry.space_group_name_H-M   'P 1'
#
loop_
_entity.id
_entity.type
_entity.pdbx_description
1 polymer ?
#
loop_
_entity_poly.entity_id
_entity_poly.type
_entity_poly.pdbx_seq_one_letter_code
_entity_poly.pdbx_strand_id
1 'polypeptide(L)'
;MRSQTLWRTVVGLMYYLPALECFHQMVKERNKDSAMAPVWDPTEVFTCMVSMQMYAFFEDVQYEHTEILLRKFPRSFQIAFIDHEGKGEAAVLDCIHPKQQRRYYSCLIDESCAMEAENPKRRKPRLKIELPGFPILGDGKGDNQNHAIVFSRGSIIQAIDANQGGYFEQMLLLPCALGEFRRRDRKMGGLEPRIVGFAEHITSDIGSLGDFAAGAETAFGTVLQRSYALLGARMHYGHPDMMNKEVMIQQGGISKATKTVNLSEDIFAGMDLTLRGNGRNIVHREYLHVAKGRDLGFNTILTFFSKLSAGTGEQMLTRQMARLGNEL
;
A
#
# COMPACT_ATOMS: atom_id res chain seq x y z
N MET A 1 -17.35 -11.49 9.22
CA MET A 1 -17.51 -10.17 8.59
C MET A 1 -17.51 -10.40 7.08
N ARG A 2 -18.68 -10.58 6.45
CA ARG A 2 -18.82 -11.26 5.14
C ARG A 2 -18.30 -10.48 3.92
N SER A 3 -18.27 -9.15 3.97
CA SER A 3 -17.72 -8.32 2.89
C SER A 3 -17.01 -7.10 3.47
N GLN A 4 -15.74 -6.97 3.11
CA GLN A 4 -14.95 -5.77 3.37
C GLN A 4 -14.98 -4.91 2.10
N THR A 5 -15.59 -3.73 2.19
CA THR A 5 -15.63 -2.76 1.10
C THR A 5 -14.51 -1.75 1.26
N LEU A 6 -14.15 -1.06 0.16
CA LEU A 6 -13.18 0.02 0.20
C LEU A 6 -13.52 1.08 1.28
N TRP A 7 -14.81 1.39 1.46
CA TRP A 7 -15.28 2.27 2.53
C TRP A 7 -14.83 1.80 3.92
N ARG A 8 -15.07 0.52 4.24
CA ARG A 8 -14.70 -0.05 5.55
C ARG A 8 -13.20 -0.06 5.75
N THR A 9 -12.45 -0.29 4.67
CA THR A 9 -10.98 -0.26 4.68
C THR A 9 -10.46 1.13 4.98
N VAL A 10 -10.91 2.13 4.23
CA VAL A 10 -10.51 3.54 4.45
C VAL A 10 -10.91 3.99 5.85
N VAL A 11 -12.18 3.79 6.25
CA VAL A 11 -12.64 4.18 7.59
C VAL A 11 -11.85 3.47 8.70
N GLY A 12 -11.54 2.18 8.54
CA GLY A 12 -10.74 1.42 9.51
C GLY A 12 -9.30 1.92 9.63
N LEU A 13 -8.66 2.28 8.52
CA LEU A 13 -7.32 2.87 8.54
C LEU A 13 -7.32 4.30 9.08
N MET A 14 -8.40 5.06 8.87
CA MET A 14 -8.53 6.40 9.42
C MET A 14 -8.59 6.44 10.95
N TYR A 15 -8.73 5.30 11.64
CA TYR A 15 -8.53 5.22 13.09
C TYR A 15 -7.11 5.58 13.53
N TYR A 16 -6.12 5.64 12.63
CA TYR A 16 -4.84 6.25 12.94
C TYR A 16 -4.96 7.71 13.40
N LEU A 17 -5.90 8.49 12.87
CA LEU A 17 -6.08 9.90 13.25
C LEU A 17 -6.46 10.07 14.73
N PRO A 18 -7.55 9.47 15.25
CA PRO A 18 -7.87 9.57 16.67
C PRO A 18 -6.81 8.90 17.56
N ALA A 19 -6.15 7.83 17.09
CA ALA A 19 -5.07 7.21 17.86
C ALA A 19 -3.87 8.16 18.04
N LEU A 20 -3.47 8.85 16.97
CA LEU A 20 -2.44 9.89 16.99
C LEU A 20 -2.82 11.06 17.89
N GLU A 21 -4.09 11.45 17.90
CA GLU A 21 -4.61 12.48 18.81
C GLU A 21 -4.49 12.05 20.28
N CYS A 22 -4.83 10.81 20.62
CA CYS A 22 -4.61 10.27 21.96
C CYS A 22 -3.13 10.33 22.37
N PHE A 23 -2.20 10.00 21.48
CA PHE A 23 -0.76 10.12 21.77
C PHE A 23 -0.34 11.56 22.02
N HIS A 24 -0.81 12.50 21.20
CA HIS A 24 -0.51 13.91 21.38
C HIS A 24 -0.97 14.39 22.76
N GLN A 25 -2.20 14.06 23.16
CA GLN A 25 -2.76 14.42 24.46
C GLN A 25 -1.93 13.85 25.62
N MET A 26 -1.58 12.56 25.57
CA MET A 26 -0.73 11.93 26.59
C MET A 26 0.65 12.58 26.71
N VAL A 27 1.28 12.91 25.58
CA VAL A 27 2.59 13.58 25.55
C VAL A 27 2.47 14.99 26.13
N LYS A 28 1.43 15.73 25.77
CA LYS A 28 1.15 17.08 26.26
C LYS A 28 0.94 17.10 27.78
N GLU A 29 0.18 16.15 28.32
CA GLU A 29 -0.05 16.02 29.78
C GLU A 29 1.22 15.66 30.55
N ARG A 30 2.12 14.89 29.93
CA ARG A 30 3.40 14.52 30.54
C ARG A 30 4.43 15.67 30.49
N ASN A 31 4.36 16.49 29.44
CA ASN A 31 5.31 17.56 29.16
C ASN A 31 4.68 18.95 29.41
N LYS A 32 3.99 19.13 30.55
CA LYS A 32 3.33 20.41 30.91
C LYS A 32 4.27 21.61 30.89
N ASP A 33 5.57 21.38 31.10
CA ASP A 33 6.61 22.42 31.14
C ASP A 33 7.38 22.59 29.82
N SER A 34 7.11 21.77 28.80
CA SER A 34 7.78 21.88 27.49
C SER A 34 6.95 22.71 26.53
N ALA A 35 7.59 23.68 25.88
CA ALA A 35 7.02 24.46 24.79
C ALA A 35 6.85 23.57 23.55
N MET A 36 5.98 22.57 23.61
CA MET A 36 5.52 21.88 22.40
C MET A 36 4.84 22.91 21.49
N ALA A 37 5.11 22.82 20.20
CA ALA A 37 4.54 23.73 19.20
C ALA A 37 3.02 23.82 19.40
N PRO A 38 2.44 25.03 19.38
CA PRO A 38 1.02 25.23 19.70
C PRO A 38 0.06 24.62 18.66
N VAL A 39 0.58 24.19 17.51
CA VAL A 39 -0.19 23.61 16.41
C VAL A 39 0.18 22.14 16.28
N TRP A 40 -0.77 21.26 16.58
CA TRP A 40 -0.71 19.84 16.29
C TRP A 40 -1.86 19.49 15.36
N ASP A 41 -1.54 18.71 14.33
CA ASP A 41 -2.53 18.22 13.40
C ASP A 41 -2.14 16.80 12.94
N PRO A 42 -2.91 15.77 13.32
CA PRO A 42 -2.59 14.39 12.95
C PRO A 42 -2.62 14.18 11.42
N THR A 43 -3.27 15.07 10.67
CA THR A 43 -3.32 15.00 9.19
C THR A 43 -2.00 15.41 8.53
N GLU A 44 -1.09 16.06 9.25
CA GLU A 44 0.26 16.37 8.76
C GLU A 44 1.22 15.18 8.83
N VAL A 45 0.93 14.22 9.72
CA VAL A 45 1.78 13.04 9.97
C VAL A 45 1.16 11.73 9.44
N PHE A 46 -0.11 11.76 9.03
CA PHE A 46 -0.80 10.61 8.46
C PHE A 46 -1.64 11.00 7.25
N THR A 47 -1.51 10.21 6.18
CA THR A 47 -2.33 10.31 4.97
C THR A 47 -2.69 8.91 4.50
N CYS A 48 -3.97 8.67 4.23
CA CYS A 48 -4.47 7.47 3.58
C CYS A 48 -4.66 7.78 2.09
N MET A 49 -3.86 7.13 1.25
CA MET A 49 -3.91 7.30 -0.19
C MET A 49 -4.49 6.05 -0.85
N VAL A 50 -5.45 6.25 -1.76
CA VAL A 50 -6.04 5.17 -2.55
C VAL A 50 -5.76 5.42 -4.02
N SER A 51 -5.16 4.45 -4.69
CA SER A 51 -5.01 4.48 -6.14
C SER A 51 -6.27 3.93 -6.80
N MET A 52 -7.03 4.79 -7.48
CA MET A 52 -8.23 4.47 -8.23
C MET A 52 -7.96 4.69 -9.73
N GLN A 53 -7.31 3.73 -10.39
CA GLN A 53 -6.99 3.82 -11.83
C GLN A 53 -8.17 4.24 -12.71
N MET A 54 -9.38 3.76 -12.40
CA MET A 54 -10.59 4.01 -13.19
C MET A 54 -11.33 5.30 -12.82
N TYR A 55 -10.83 6.10 -11.87
CA TYR A 55 -11.54 7.29 -11.36
C TYR A 55 -11.95 8.26 -12.49
N ALA A 56 -11.09 8.49 -13.48
CA ALA A 56 -11.38 9.36 -14.62
C ALA A 56 -12.57 8.89 -15.48
N PHE A 57 -12.96 7.62 -15.36
CA PHE A 57 -14.01 6.96 -16.13
C PHE A 57 -15.20 6.54 -15.27
N PHE A 58 -15.30 7.05 -14.05
CA PHE A 58 -16.41 6.75 -13.17
C PHE A 58 -17.74 7.25 -13.74
N GLU A 59 -18.79 6.50 -13.45
CA GLU A 59 -20.17 6.93 -13.62
C GLU A 59 -20.57 7.87 -12.48
N ASP A 60 -21.67 8.60 -12.68
CA ASP A 60 -22.19 9.59 -11.73
C ASP A 60 -22.31 9.06 -10.29
N VAL A 61 -22.87 7.85 -10.12
CA VAL A 61 -23.03 7.21 -8.81
C VAL A 61 -21.68 6.92 -8.16
N GLN A 62 -20.66 6.57 -8.95
CA GLN A 62 -19.32 6.28 -8.43
C GLN A 62 -18.60 7.56 -8.00
N TYR A 63 -18.78 8.67 -8.72
CA TYR A 63 -18.31 9.98 -8.29
C TYR A 63 -18.98 10.40 -6.98
N GLU A 64 -20.30 10.24 -6.87
CA GLU A 64 -21.06 10.56 -5.65
C GLU A 64 -20.56 9.74 -4.44
N HIS A 65 -20.37 8.43 -4.59
CA HIS A 65 -19.82 7.59 -3.52
C HIS A 65 -18.39 8.00 -3.12
N THR A 66 -17.56 8.37 -4.09
CA THR A 66 -16.19 8.81 -3.85
C THR A 66 -16.15 10.14 -3.09
N GLU A 67 -17.07 11.05 -3.43
CA GLU A 67 -17.22 12.36 -2.80
C GLU A 67 -17.62 12.23 -1.32
N ILE A 68 -18.42 11.22 -0.94
CA ILE A 68 -18.73 10.94 0.48
C ILE A 68 -17.45 10.65 1.27
N LEU A 69 -16.51 9.88 0.71
CA LEU A 69 -15.23 9.58 1.37
C LEU A 69 -14.35 10.82 1.51
N LEU A 70 -14.24 11.61 0.44
CA LEU A 70 -13.48 12.86 0.43
C LEU A 70 -14.01 13.83 1.50
N ARG A 71 -15.32 14.06 1.56
CA ARG A 71 -15.96 14.93 2.57
C ARG A 71 -15.81 14.42 3.98
N LYS A 72 -15.80 13.11 4.19
CA LYS A 72 -15.62 12.51 5.52
C LYS A 72 -14.21 12.71 6.05
N PHE A 73 -13.20 12.71 5.17
CA PHE A 73 -11.79 12.79 5.56
C PHE A 73 -11.01 13.80 4.69
N PRO A 74 -11.35 15.10 4.76
CA PRO A 74 -10.97 16.09 3.74
C PRO A 74 -9.47 16.30 3.59
N ARG A 75 -8.71 16.18 4.68
CA ARG A 75 -7.26 16.46 4.71
C ARG A 75 -6.37 15.22 4.70
N SER A 76 -6.91 14.08 5.09
CA SER A 76 -6.13 12.83 5.23
C SER A 76 -6.43 11.81 4.16
N PHE A 77 -7.53 11.94 3.41
CA PHE A 77 -7.85 11.04 2.31
C PHE A 77 -7.45 11.66 0.98
N GLN A 78 -6.66 10.91 0.20
CA GLN A 78 -6.21 11.34 -1.11
C GLN A 78 -6.44 10.23 -2.13
N ILE A 79 -6.78 10.62 -3.36
CA ILE A 79 -6.99 9.67 -4.46
C ILE A 79 -5.97 9.95 -5.54
N ALA A 80 -5.21 8.92 -5.89
CA ALA A 80 -4.34 8.92 -7.05
C ALA A 80 -5.06 8.20 -8.20
N PHE A 81 -5.03 8.76 -9.41
CA PHE A 81 -5.56 8.09 -10.60
C PHE A 81 -4.78 8.43 -11.86
N ILE A 82 -5.05 7.70 -12.94
CA ILE A 82 -4.50 7.99 -14.27
C ILE A 82 -5.57 8.71 -15.09
N ASP A 83 -5.23 9.88 -15.61
CA ASP A 83 -6.07 10.66 -16.51
C ASP A 83 -5.47 10.68 -17.92
N HIS A 84 -6.28 11.06 -18.90
CA HIS A 84 -5.79 11.31 -20.25
C HIS A 84 -6.45 12.51 -20.90
N GLU A 85 -5.72 13.18 -21.78
CA GLU A 85 -6.26 14.29 -22.59
C GLU A 85 -6.10 14.02 -24.09
N GLY A 86 -6.93 14.70 -24.88
CA GLY A 86 -6.83 14.71 -26.34
C GLY A 86 -5.50 15.30 -26.87
N LYS A 87 -5.29 15.22 -28.18
CA LYS A 87 -3.99 15.45 -28.86
C LYS A 87 -3.35 16.80 -28.52
N GLY A 88 -2.23 16.77 -27.79
CA GLY A 88 -1.18 17.77 -27.93
C GLY A 88 -0.37 17.52 -29.22
N GLU A 89 0.38 18.51 -29.68
CA GLU A 89 1.18 18.52 -30.93
C GLU A 89 2.19 17.34 -31.08
N ALA A 90 2.43 16.57 -30.01
CA ALA A 90 3.39 15.47 -29.94
C ALA A 90 3.08 14.24 -30.82
N ALA A 91 1.91 14.18 -31.47
CA ALA A 91 1.62 13.10 -32.42
C ALA A 91 2.39 13.21 -33.75
N VAL A 92 3.02 14.37 -34.04
CA VAL A 92 3.61 14.66 -35.35
C VAL A 92 5.13 14.45 -35.38
N LEU A 93 5.81 14.29 -34.24
CA LEU A 93 7.27 14.47 -34.18
C LEU A 93 8.13 13.31 -33.70
N ASP A 94 7.58 12.17 -33.33
CA ASP A 94 8.39 10.98 -33.04
C ASP A 94 7.67 9.73 -33.54
N CYS A 95 8.40 8.70 -33.98
CA CYS A 95 7.87 7.41 -34.47
C CYS A 95 7.11 6.63 -33.37
N ILE A 96 5.92 7.12 -33.03
CA ILE A 96 5.16 6.81 -31.82
C ILE A 96 4.07 5.76 -32.11
N HIS A 97 3.89 4.80 -31.20
CA HIS A 97 2.93 3.70 -31.30
C HIS A 97 1.47 4.24 -31.38
N PRO A 98 0.53 3.65 -32.15
CA PRO A 98 -0.83 4.20 -32.35
C PRO A 98 -1.64 4.50 -31.08
N LYS A 99 -1.25 3.93 -29.93
CA LYS A 99 -1.86 4.16 -28.60
C LYS A 99 -1.35 5.41 -27.86
N GLN A 100 -0.34 6.10 -28.37
CA GLN A 100 0.19 7.35 -27.82
C GLN A 100 -0.44 8.59 -28.49
N GLN A 101 -1.64 8.45 -29.09
CA GLN A 101 -2.44 9.57 -29.59
C GLN A 101 -3.02 10.47 -28.49
N ARG A 102 -2.78 10.14 -27.21
CA ARG A 102 -3.25 10.86 -26.03
C ARG A 102 -2.07 11.15 -25.10
N ARG A 103 -2.14 12.26 -24.39
CA ARG A 103 -1.25 12.54 -23.27
C ARG A 103 -1.83 11.88 -22.02
N TYR A 104 -0.98 11.17 -21.28
CA TYR A 104 -1.38 10.48 -20.07
C TYR A 104 -0.77 11.19 -18.86
N TYR A 105 -1.54 11.26 -17.78
CA TYR A 105 -1.12 11.93 -16.57
C TYR A 105 -1.39 11.06 -15.35
N SER A 106 -0.45 11.08 -14.41
CA SER A 106 -0.67 10.65 -13.04
C SER A 106 -1.21 11.84 -12.26
N CYS A 107 -2.36 11.68 -11.62
CA CYS A 107 -3.12 12.75 -11.00
C CYS A 107 -3.36 12.45 -9.51
N LEU A 108 -3.35 13.50 -8.68
CA LEU A 108 -3.72 13.44 -7.27
C LEU A 108 -4.84 14.44 -6.99
N ILE A 109 -5.89 13.97 -6.32
CA ILE A 109 -6.97 14.81 -5.77
C ILE A 109 -7.16 14.57 -4.28
N ASP A 110 -7.76 15.55 -3.63
CA ASP A 110 -8.29 15.52 -2.28
C ASP A 110 -9.57 16.38 -2.23
N GLU A 111 -10.15 16.54 -1.04
CA GLU A 111 -11.41 17.29 -0.88
C GLU A 111 -11.23 18.79 -1.13
N SER A 112 -10.03 19.34 -1.00
CA SER A 112 -9.77 20.77 -1.26
C SER A 112 -9.75 21.13 -2.75
N CYS A 113 -9.71 20.12 -3.64
CA CYS A 113 -9.65 20.30 -5.07
C CYS A 113 -10.98 20.83 -5.64
N ALA A 114 -10.95 21.96 -6.34
CA ALA A 114 -12.14 22.50 -7.00
C ALA A 114 -12.75 21.51 -8.01
N MET A 115 -14.06 21.60 -8.25
CA MET A 115 -14.72 20.85 -9.33
C MET A 115 -14.24 21.36 -10.70
N GLU A 116 -14.19 20.47 -11.69
CA GLU A 116 -13.87 20.84 -13.06
C GLU A 116 -15.02 21.59 -13.72
N ALA A 117 -14.69 22.51 -14.64
CA ALA A 117 -15.70 23.25 -15.39
C ALA A 117 -16.43 22.37 -16.41
N GLU A 118 -15.72 21.41 -17.02
CA GLU A 118 -16.26 20.53 -18.07
C GLU A 118 -17.06 19.36 -17.49
N ASN A 119 -16.64 18.85 -16.33
CA ASN A 119 -17.34 17.81 -15.59
C ASN A 119 -17.49 18.24 -14.13
N PRO A 120 -18.61 18.89 -13.73
CA PRO A 120 -18.79 19.43 -12.39
C PRO A 120 -18.91 18.36 -11.28
N LYS A 121 -18.90 17.07 -11.63
CA LYS A 121 -18.84 15.95 -10.67
C LYS A 121 -17.40 15.46 -10.43
N ARG A 122 -16.45 15.84 -11.29
CA ARG A 122 -15.05 15.46 -11.20
C ARG A 122 -14.24 16.60 -10.59
N ARG A 123 -13.32 16.25 -9.69
CA ARG A 123 -12.41 17.24 -9.07
C ARG A 123 -11.19 17.45 -9.95
N LYS A 124 -10.78 18.72 -10.09
CA LYS A 124 -9.57 19.11 -10.80
C LYS A 124 -8.34 18.63 -10.02
N PRO A 125 -7.40 17.89 -10.64
CA PRO A 125 -6.19 17.43 -9.97
C PRO A 125 -5.37 18.57 -9.35
N ARG A 126 -4.97 18.41 -8.08
CA ARG A 126 -4.03 19.33 -7.42
C ARG A 126 -2.60 19.12 -7.91
N LEU A 127 -2.21 17.86 -8.08
CA LEU A 127 -0.94 17.49 -8.72
C LEU A 127 -1.26 16.69 -9.98
N LYS A 128 -0.54 17.02 -11.06
CA LYS A 128 -0.68 16.39 -12.36
C LYS A 128 0.72 16.22 -12.97
N ILE A 129 1.14 14.98 -13.15
CA ILE A 129 2.46 14.61 -13.66
C ILE A 129 2.25 13.93 -15.01
N GLU A 130 2.81 14.48 -16.07
CA GLU A 130 2.76 13.84 -17.38
C GLU A 130 3.60 12.57 -17.40
N LEU A 131 3.01 11.49 -17.91
CA LEU A 131 3.69 10.21 -18.10
C LEU A 131 4.46 10.22 -19.43
N PRO A 132 5.59 9.49 -19.51
CA PRO A 132 6.44 9.47 -20.71
C PRO A 132 5.78 8.83 -21.95
N GLY A 133 4.57 8.26 -21.80
CA GLY A 133 3.84 7.64 -22.89
C GLY A 133 2.61 6.88 -22.40
N PHE A 134 2.16 5.92 -23.22
CA PHE A 134 1.04 5.05 -22.89
C PHE A 134 1.39 4.15 -21.68
N PRO A 135 0.67 4.25 -20.54
CA PRO A 135 0.96 3.41 -19.39
C PRO A 135 0.55 1.95 -19.68
N ILE A 136 1.53 1.05 -19.70
CA ILE A 136 1.30 -0.40 -19.83
C ILE A 136 1.02 -0.94 -18.43
N LEU A 137 -0.24 -0.85 -18.01
CA LEU A 137 -0.68 -1.36 -16.71
C LEU A 137 -0.82 -2.89 -16.77
N GLY A 138 -0.31 -3.57 -15.73
CA GLY A 138 -0.47 -5.00 -15.52
C GLY A 138 -1.77 -5.36 -14.81
N ASP A 139 -1.71 -6.23 -13.81
CA ASP A 139 -2.88 -6.73 -13.07
C ASP A 139 -3.43 -5.72 -12.04
N GLY A 140 -2.89 -4.50 -12.06
CA GLY A 140 -3.44 -3.35 -11.36
C GLY A 140 -2.79 -3.11 -9.99
N LYS A 141 -2.63 -4.12 -9.12
CA LYS A 141 -2.17 -3.89 -7.73
C LYS A 141 -0.76 -3.30 -7.66
N GLY A 142 0.26 -3.98 -8.22
CA GLY A 142 1.62 -3.43 -8.27
C GLY A 142 1.73 -2.08 -8.98
N ASP A 143 1.00 -1.90 -10.10
CA ASP A 143 0.96 -0.64 -10.83
C ASP A 143 0.37 0.49 -9.96
N ASN A 144 -0.73 0.23 -9.27
CA ASN A 144 -1.41 1.16 -8.39
C ASN A 144 -0.52 1.61 -7.22
N GLN A 145 0.20 0.66 -6.63
CA GLN A 145 1.12 0.92 -5.54
C GLN A 145 2.29 1.82 -5.97
N ASN A 146 2.95 1.47 -7.08
CA ASN A 146 4.05 2.27 -7.62
C ASN A 146 3.57 3.61 -8.17
N HIS A 147 2.37 3.66 -8.72
CA HIS A 147 1.74 4.90 -9.17
C HIS A 147 1.46 5.86 -8.00
N ALA A 148 0.96 5.36 -6.87
CA ALA A 148 0.64 6.20 -5.71
C ALA A 148 1.90 6.70 -4.95
N ILE A 149 3.01 5.96 -4.99
CA ILE A 149 4.18 6.25 -4.15
C ILE A 149 4.76 7.65 -4.38
N VAL A 150 4.66 8.19 -5.61
CA VAL A 150 5.19 9.53 -5.96
C VAL A 150 4.45 10.66 -5.25
N PHE A 151 3.17 10.45 -4.95
CA PHE A 151 2.33 11.42 -4.26
C PHE A 151 2.41 11.31 -2.75
N SER A 152 2.74 10.12 -2.22
CA SER A 152 2.87 9.93 -0.78
C SER A 152 3.88 10.90 -0.15
N ARG A 153 3.68 11.24 1.12
CA ARG A 153 4.60 12.06 1.94
C ARG A 153 4.96 11.27 3.20
N GLY A 154 6.09 11.60 3.81
CA GLY A 154 6.67 10.85 4.92
C GLY A 154 7.68 9.77 4.49
N SER A 155 8.40 9.25 5.48
CA SER A 155 9.49 8.28 5.29
C SER A 155 9.05 6.82 5.40
N ILE A 156 7.87 6.57 5.98
CA ILE A 156 7.30 5.22 6.13
C ILE A 156 6.00 5.15 5.34
N ILE A 157 5.85 4.07 4.57
CA ILE A 157 4.62 3.74 3.85
C ILE A 157 4.09 2.39 4.34
N GLN A 158 2.77 2.23 4.39
CA GLN A 158 2.13 0.96 4.72
C GLN A 158 1.26 0.54 3.53
N ALA A 159 1.49 -0.67 3.03
CA ALA A 159 0.65 -1.24 1.98
C ALA A 159 -0.53 -1.98 2.63
N ILE A 160 -1.74 -1.68 2.16
CA ILE A 160 -2.99 -2.24 2.68
C ILE A 160 -3.85 -2.70 1.50
N ASP A 161 -4.31 -3.94 1.56
CA ASP A 161 -5.25 -4.47 0.58
C ASP A 161 -6.66 -3.89 0.79
N ALA A 162 -7.43 -3.77 -0.29
CA ALA A 162 -8.77 -3.16 -0.26
C ALA A 162 -9.79 -3.93 0.62
N ASN A 163 -9.47 -5.17 1.02
CA ASN A 163 -10.26 -6.00 1.93
C ASN A 163 -9.67 -6.10 3.35
N GLN A 164 -8.77 -5.20 3.73
CA GLN A 164 -8.26 -5.10 5.10
C GLN A 164 -8.92 -3.97 5.92
N GLY A 165 -8.87 -4.02 7.24
CA GLY A 165 -9.45 -2.99 8.10
C GLY A 165 -8.70 -2.82 9.43
N GLY A 166 -8.52 -1.58 9.86
CA GLY A 166 -7.93 -1.26 11.15
C GLY A 166 -8.93 -1.35 12.31
N TYR A 167 -8.42 -1.72 13.49
CA TYR A 167 -9.10 -1.58 14.78
C TYR A 167 -8.46 -0.41 15.54
N PHE A 168 -9.26 0.40 16.23
CA PHE A 168 -8.75 1.56 16.96
C PHE A 168 -7.64 1.18 17.96
N GLU A 169 -7.84 0.08 18.69
CA GLU A 169 -6.91 -0.44 19.69
C GLU A 169 -5.56 -0.86 19.07
N GLN A 170 -5.58 -1.35 17.84
CA GLN A 170 -4.36 -1.71 17.11
C GLN A 170 -3.64 -0.46 16.59
N MET A 171 -4.37 0.59 16.21
CA MET A 171 -3.78 1.84 15.74
C MET A 171 -3.04 2.58 16.86
N LEU A 172 -3.39 2.34 18.14
CA LEU A 172 -2.62 2.79 19.30
C LEU A 172 -1.19 2.19 19.35
N LEU A 173 -0.90 1.13 18.58
CA LEU A 173 0.44 0.55 18.54
C LEU A 173 1.34 1.19 17.48
N LEU A 174 0.84 2.19 16.74
CA LEU A 174 1.61 2.87 15.68
C LEU A 174 2.96 3.42 16.18
N PRO A 175 3.08 4.08 17.34
CA PRO A 175 4.38 4.56 17.81
C PRO A 175 5.39 3.44 18.05
N CYS A 176 4.93 2.27 18.50
CA CYS A 176 5.77 1.08 18.65
C CYS A 176 6.20 0.54 17.28
N ALA A 177 5.26 0.45 16.33
CA ALA A 177 5.50 0.01 14.95
C ALA A 177 6.52 0.91 14.23
N LEU A 178 6.36 2.23 14.33
CA LEU A 178 7.34 3.20 13.80
C LEU A 178 8.66 3.15 14.56
N GLY A 179 8.61 2.82 15.85
CA GLY A 179 9.78 2.62 16.70
C GLY A 179 10.69 1.48 16.23
N GLU A 180 10.13 0.44 15.58
CA GLU A 180 10.89 -0.66 15.01
C GLU A 180 11.93 -0.17 14.00
N PHE A 181 11.60 0.86 13.20
CA PHE A 181 12.51 1.40 12.19
C PHE A 181 13.66 2.24 12.78
N ARG A 182 13.72 2.45 14.10
CA ARG A 182 14.83 3.19 14.71
C ARG A 182 16.05 2.28 14.83
N ARG A 183 17.22 2.77 14.39
CA ARG A 183 18.48 2.05 14.59
C ARG A 183 18.72 1.69 16.05
N ARG A 184 19.32 0.51 16.27
CA ARG A 184 19.74 0.06 17.61
C ARG A 184 20.83 0.96 18.19
N ASP A 185 21.72 1.48 17.34
CA ASP A 185 22.68 2.51 17.73
C ASP A 185 22.09 3.91 17.45
N ARG A 186 21.66 4.56 18.54
CA ARG A 186 21.08 5.91 18.49
C ARG A 186 22.09 7.00 18.09
N LYS A 187 23.41 6.72 18.13
CA LYS A 187 24.45 7.72 17.85
C LYS A 187 24.72 7.94 16.36
N MET A 188 24.42 6.96 15.51
CA MET A 188 24.77 7.01 14.08
C MET A 188 23.66 7.54 13.15
N GLY A 189 22.46 7.85 13.67
CA GLY A 189 21.33 8.34 12.87
C GLY A 189 20.83 7.35 11.80
N GLY A 190 19.59 7.50 11.34
CA GLY A 190 19.00 6.71 10.25
C GLY A 190 17.99 5.63 10.68
N LEU A 191 17.36 5.00 9.68
CA LEU A 191 16.34 3.95 9.85
C LEU A 191 16.94 2.54 9.66
N GLU A 192 16.59 1.59 10.53
CA GLU A 192 16.72 0.12 10.36
C GLU A 192 15.63 -0.55 11.18
N PRO A 193 14.82 -1.54 10.73
CA PRO A 193 14.69 -2.31 9.47
C PRO A 193 14.33 -1.56 8.16
N ARG A 194 14.27 -2.28 7.02
CA ARG A 194 13.78 -1.78 5.71
C ARG A 194 12.29 -2.05 5.51
N ILE A 195 11.85 -3.22 5.96
CA ILE A 195 10.45 -3.65 5.96
C ILE A 195 10.17 -4.25 7.33
N VAL A 196 9.06 -3.83 7.93
CA VAL A 196 8.53 -4.39 9.17
C VAL A 196 7.17 -4.99 8.84
N GLY A 197 7.10 -6.31 8.84
CA GLY A 197 5.86 -7.03 8.61
C GLY A 197 5.03 -7.20 9.87
N PHE A 198 3.72 -7.21 9.68
CA PHE A 198 2.74 -7.37 10.74
C PHE A 198 1.75 -8.47 10.39
N ALA A 199 1.16 -9.10 11.40
CA ALA A 199 0.25 -10.21 11.20
C ALA A 199 -1.14 -9.75 10.79
N GLU A 200 -1.88 -10.64 10.13
CA GLU A 200 -3.27 -10.41 9.72
C GLU A 200 -4.22 -11.15 10.64
N HIS A 201 -5.28 -10.48 11.07
CA HIS A 201 -6.39 -11.15 11.73
C HIS A 201 -7.43 -11.56 10.68
N ILE A 202 -7.37 -12.84 10.27
CA ILE A 202 -8.29 -13.39 9.26
C ILE A 202 -9.69 -13.51 9.87
N THR A 203 -10.65 -12.83 9.27
CA THR A 203 -12.06 -12.93 9.67
C THR A 203 -12.83 -13.74 8.62
N SER A 204 -13.42 -14.86 9.05
CA SER A 204 -14.28 -15.74 8.24
C SER A 204 -15.45 -16.25 9.09
N ASP A 205 -16.56 -16.62 8.43
CA ASP A 205 -17.75 -17.20 9.06
C ASP A 205 -18.34 -18.37 8.26
N ILE A 206 -17.53 -19.10 7.46
CA ILE A 206 -18.05 -20.05 6.46
C ILE A 206 -17.34 -21.42 6.49
N GLY A 207 -17.91 -22.36 7.26
CA GLY A 207 -17.72 -23.81 7.11
C GLY A 207 -16.30 -24.35 7.35
N SER A 208 -16.18 -25.67 7.38
CA SER A 208 -14.92 -26.36 7.72
C SER A 208 -13.78 -26.09 6.72
N LEU A 209 -14.10 -25.98 5.42
CA LEU A 209 -13.09 -25.66 4.40
C LEU A 209 -12.58 -24.23 4.56
N GLY A 210 -13.46 -23.29 4.90
CA GLY A 210 -13.07 -21.92 5.17
C GLY A 210 -12.26 -21.81 6.44
N ASP A 211 -12.61 -22.55 7.49
CA ASP A 211 -11.81 -22.61 8.73
C ASP A 211 -10.39 -23.13 8.47
N PHE A 212 -10.25 -24.17 7.64
CA PHE A 212 -8.92 -24.68 7.26
C PHE A 212 -8.11 -23.65 6.46
N ALA A 213 -8.73 -23.00 5.47
CA ALA A 213 -8.06 -21.96 4.68
C ALA A 213 -7.65 -20.76 5.56
N ALA A 214 -8.52 -20.31 6.47
CA ALA A 214 -8.22 -19.26 7.44
C ALA A 214 -7.08 -19.65 8.38
N GLY A 215 -7.07 -20.91 8.84
CA GLY A 215 -5.99 -21.47 9.66
C GLY A 215 -4.65 -21.49 8.92
N ALA A 216 -4.64 -21.87 7.63
CA ALA A 216 -3.45 -21.84 6.80
C ALA A 216 -2.89 -20.43 6.61
N GLU A 217 -3.76 -19.43 6.34
CA GLU A 217 -3.35 -18.03 6.25
C GLU A 217 -2.84 -17.48 7.59
N THR A 218 -3.47 -17.87 8.70
CA THR A 218 -3.03 -17.48 10.06
C THR A 218 -1.64 -18.04 10.35
N ALA A 219 -1.40 -19.33 10.03
CA ALA A 219 -0.08 -19.94 10.19
C ALA A 219 0.98 -19.27 9.30
N PHE A 220 0.61 -18.92 8.06
CA PHE A 220 1.48 -18.17 7.16
C PHE A 220 1.85 -16.81 7.75
N GLY A 221 0.86 -16.00 8.15
CA GLY A 221 1.04 -14.65 8.68
C GLY A 221 1.66 -14.56 10.07
N THR A 222 1.94 -15.70 10.73
CA THR A 222 2.53 -15.76 12.08
C THR A 222 3.77 -16.64 12.11
N VAL A 223 3.62 -17.94 12.41
CA VAL A 223 4.73 -18.86 12.66
C VAL A 223 5.69 -18.99 11.47
N LEU A 224 5.19 -18.99 10.24
CA LEU A 224 6.04 -19.03 9.05
C LEU A 224 6.80 -17.71 8.86
N GLN A 225 6.11 -16.55 8.92
CA GLN A 225 6.79 -15.26 8.81
C GLN A 225 7.84 -15.03 9.90
N ARG A 226 7.56 -15.45 11.13
CA ARG A 226 8.52 -15.41 12.24
C ARG A 226 9.76 -16.24 11.94
N SER A 227 9.57 -17.46 11.43
CA SER A 227 10.67 -18.35 11.08
C SER A 227 11.50 -17.79 9.92
N TYR A 228 10.86 -17.28 8.87
CA TYR A 228 11.55 -16.65 7.75
C TYR A 228 12.33 -15.40 8.17
N ALA A 229 11.77 -14.56 9.05
CA ALA A 229 12.43 -13.36 9.54
C ALA A 229 13.70 -13.70 10.32
N LEU A 230 13.65 -14.75 11.17
CA LEU A 230 14.81 -15.22 11.92
C LEU A 230 15.94 -15.72 11.01
N LEU A 231 15.58 -16.40 9.92
CA LEU A 231 16.52 -16.94 8.94
C LEU A 231 17.04 -15.88 7.95
N GLY A 232 16.46 -14.67 7.93
CA GLY A 232 16.72 -13.68 6.89
C GLY A 232 16.17 -14.07 5.51
N ALA A 233 15.24 -15.03 5.47
CA ALA A 233 14.57 -15.53 4.27
C ALA A 233 13.20 -14.86 4.03
N ARG A 234 12.79 -13.95 4.92
CA ARG A 234 11.51 -13.26 4.81
C ARG A 234 11.51 -12.30 3.63
N MET A 235 10.45 -12.37 2.84
CA MET A 235 10.18 -11.43 1.75
C MET A 235 8.92 -10.59 2.06
N HIS A 236 8.76 -9.49 1.35
CA HIS A 236 7.51 -8.72 1.37
C HIS A 236 6.38 -9.57 0.77
N TYR A 237 5.23 -9.69 1.44
CA TYR A 237 4.07 -10.42 0.91
C TYR A 237 2.86 -9.50 0.69
N GLY A 238 3.11 -8.21 0.54
CA GLY A 238 2.11 -7.21 0.15
C GLY A 238 1.60 -6.38 1.31
N HIS A 239 1.07 -7.01 2.36
CA HIS A 239 0.36 -6.26 3.40
C HIS A 239 0.27 -7.07 4.70
N PRO A 240 0.07 -6.44 5.88
CA PRO A 240 0.07 -5.00 6.16
C PRO A 240 1.48 -4.47 6.49
N ASP A 241 2.49 -4.90 5.73
CA ASP A 241 3.88 -4.48 5.91
C ASP A 241 4.04 -2.95 5.85
N MET A 242 4.81 -2.42 6.79
CA MET A 242 5.36 -1.07 6.74
C MET A 242 6.74 -1.11 6.11
N MET A 243 7.09 -0.08 5.33
CA MET A 243 8.32 -0.03 4.55
C MET A 243 8.96 1.34 4.63
N ASN A 244 10.29 1.37 4.63
CA ASN A 244 11.07 2.59 4.47
C ASN A 244 10.97 3.08 3.02
N LYS A 245 10.20 4.14 2.80
CA LYS A 245 9.90 4.69 1.47
C LYS A 245 11.18 5.05 0.70
N GLU A 246 12.16 5.67 1.34
CA GLU A 246 13.39 6.12 0.68
C GLU A 246 14.16 4.95 0.05
N VAL A 247 14.14 3.79 0.70
CA VAL A 247 14.76 2.58 0.18
C VAL A 247 13.91 1.97 -0.93
N MET A 248 12.59 1.96 -0.78
CA MET A 248 11.67 1.41 -1.79
C MET A 248 11.75 2.18 -3.12
N ILE A 249 11.79 3.52 -3.08
CA ILE A 249 11.92 4.31 -4.31
C ILE A 249 13.27 4.09 -5.03
N GLN A 250 14.35 3.79 -4.29
CA GLN A 250 15.67 3.51 -4.87
C GLN A 250 15.79 2.15 -5.55
N GLN A 251 14.86 1.22 -5.30
CA GLN A 251 14.81 -0.09 -5.97
C GLN A 251 13.76 -0.16 -7.08
N GLY A 252 13.03 0.93 -7.34
CA GLY A 252 12.02 1.00 -8.40
C GLY A 252 10.57 0.85 -7.91
N GLY A 253 10.33 0.93 -6.59
CA GLY A 253 9.00 0.89 -6.00
C GLY A 253 8.86 -0.18 -4.90
N ILE A 254 7.61 -0.46 -4.54
CA ILE A 254 7.27 -1.49 -3.54
C ILE A 254 6.83 -2.81 -4.16
N SER A 255 6.52 -2.82 -5.46
CA SER A 255 6.12 -4.03 -6.18
C SER A 255 6.67 -4.03 -7.60
N LYS A 256 6.87 -5.20 -8.18
CA LYS A 256 7.34 -5.34 -9.56
C LYS A 256 6.17 -5.47 -10.53
N ALA A 257 5.62 -4.33 -10.91
CA ALA A 257 4.49 -4.24 -11.82
C ALA A 257 4.90 -4.69 -13.24
N THR A 258 4.31 -5.78 -13.72
CA THR A 258 4.38 -6.17 -15.13
C THR A 258 3.09 -6.86 -15.51
N LYS A 259 2.59 -6.56 -16.70
CA LYS A 259 1.45 -7.26 -17.26
C LYS A 259 1.75 -8.75 -17.45
N THR A 260 0.95 -9.62 -16.84
CA THR A 260 0.91 -11.08 -17.08
C THR A 260 2.11 -11.91 -16.57
N VAL A 261 3.22 -11.30 -16.13
CA VAL A 261 4.44 -12.07 -15.79
C VAL A 261 4.76 -12.14 -14.30
N ASN A 262 4.40 -11.11 -13.52
CA ASN A 262 4.72 -11.06 -12.09
C ASN A 262 3.40 -10.99 -11.29
N LEU A 263 2.69 -12.12 -11.20
CA LEU A 263 1.46 -12.23 -10.40
C LEU A 263 1.71 -12.08 -8.90
N SER A 264 2.93 -12.41 -8.45
CA SER A 264 3.39 -12.15 -7.08
C SER A 264 4.34 -10.94 -7.07
N GLU A 265 3.82 -9.79 -7.45
CA GLU A 265 4.59 -8.56 -7.64
C GLU A 265 5.27 -8.06 -6.35
N ASP A 266 4.66 -8.32 -5.20
CA ASP A 266 5.10 -7.79 -3.90
C ASP A 266 6.41 -8.45 -3.44
N ILE A 267 6.61 -9.74 -3.76
CA ILE A 267 7.76 -10.52 -3.28
C ILE A 267 9.10 -9.97 -3.76
N PHE A 268 9.09 -9.31 -4.92
CA PHE A 268 10.30 -8.78 -5.54
C PHE A 268 10.94 -7.67 -4.72
N ALA A 269 10.17 -6.88 -3.95
CA ALA A 269 10.75 -5.91 -3.03
C ALA A 269 11.60 -6.60 -1.96
N GLY A 270 11.19 -7.78 -1.48
CA GLY A 270 11.99 -8.60 -0.56
C GLY A 270 13.21 -9.23 -1.24
N MET A 271 13.04 -9.77 -2.45
CA MET A 271 14.13 -10.39 -3.20
C MET A 271 15.23 -9.37 -3.53
N ASP A 272 14.86 -8.18 -4.02
CA ASP A 272 15.81 -7.15 -4.40
C ASP A 272 16.56 -6.59 -3.17
N LEU A 273 15.90 -6.46 -2.01
CA LEU A 273 16.57 -6.16 -0.75
C LEU A 273 17.56 -7.25 -0.35
N THR A 274 17.16 -8.52 -0.45
CA THR A 274 18.00 -9.67 -0.09
C THR A 274 19.25 -9.73 -0.96
N LEU A 275 19.10 -9.57 -2.28
CA LEU A 275 20.21 -9.51 -3.25
C LEU A 275 21.16 -8.32 -3.01
N ARG A 276 20.70 -7.27 -2.32
CA ARG A 276 21.53 -6.14 -1.89
C ARG A 276 22.12 -6.33 -0.50
N GLY A 277 22.09 -7.54 0.06
CA GLY A 277 22.61 -7.86 1.40
C GLY A 277 21.72 -7.36 2.56
N ASN A 278 20.49 -6.92 2.29
CA ASN A 278 19.57 -6.38 3.29
C ASN A 278 18.46 -7.36 3.71
N GLY A 279 18.58 -8.67 3.41
CA GLY A 279 17.53 -9.66 3.73
C GLY A 279 17.23 -9.76 5.24
N ARG A 280 18.25 -9.62 6.08
CA ARG A 280 18.11 -9.57 7.55
C ARG A 280 17.46 -8.29 8.08
N ASN A 281 17.28 -7.28 7.22
CA ASN A 281 16.55 -6.06 7.54
C ASN A 281 15.07 -6.13 7.14
N ILE A 282 14.56 -7.31 6.81
CA ILE A 282 13.12 -7.60 6.64
C ILE A 282 12.67 -8.36 7.88
N VAL A 283 11.94 -7.69 8.77
CA VAL A 283 11.53 -8.27 10.07
C VAL A 283 10.03 -8.55 10.11
N HIS A 284 9.59 -9.26 11.15
CA HIS A 284 8.19 -9.55 11.42
C HIS A 284 7.86 -9.32 12.90
N ARG A 285 6.66 -8.78 13.16
CA ARG A 285 6.12 -8.48 14.50
C ARG A 285 4.65 -8.87 14.57
N GLU A 286 4.26 -9.50 15.67
CA GLU A 286 2.91 -10.04 15.86
C GLU A 286 2.10 -9.23 16.88
N TYR A 287 2.58 -8.07 17.35
CA TYR A 287 1.81 -7.28 18.34
C TYR A 287 0.78 -6.36 17.69
N LEU A 288 0.98 -5.97 16.41
CA LEU A 288 0.05 -5.16 15.64
C LEU A 288 -0.61 -6.04 14.58
N HIS A 289 -1.93 -5.93 14.48
CA HIS A 289 -2.73 -6.66 13.51
C HIS A 289 -3.65 -5.74 12.71
N VAL A 290 -3.87 -6.12 11.46
CA VAL A 290 -4.94 -5.57 10.62
C VAL A 290 -5.93 -6.68 10.30
N ALA A 291 -7.23 -6.40 10.37
CA ALA A 291 -8.26 -7.34 9.98
C ALA A 291 -8.16 -7.62 8.48
N LYS A 292 -8.40 -8.87 8.06
CA LYS A 292 -8.59 -9.21 6.65
C LYS A 292 -9.92 -9.92 6.47
N GLY A 293 -10.78 -9.35 5.64
CA GLY A 293 -12.02 -9.99 5.22
C GLY A 293 -11.75 -10.98 4.10
N ARG A 294 -12.04 -12.26 4.33
CA ARG A 294 -11.94 -13.30 3.30
C ARG A 294 -13.32 -13.89 3.02
N ASP A 295 -13.68 -13.93 1.75
CA ASP A 295 -14.72 -14.86 1.29
C ASP A 295 -14.07 -16.22 1.11
N LEU A 296 -14.45 -17.19 1.94
CA LEU A 296 -13.87 -18.52 1.97
C LEU A 296 -14.80 -19.59 1.40
N GLY A 297 -15.57 -19.24 0.37
CA GLY A 297 -16.22 -20.22 -0.50
C GLY A 297 -15.21 -21.04 -1.32
N PHE A 298 -15.59 -22.26 -1.71
CA PHE A 298 -14.70 -23.19 -2.44
C PHE A 298 -14.04 -22.58 -3.69
N ASN A 299 -14.82 -21.91 -4.55
CA ASN A 299 -14.30 -21.28 -5.77
C ASN A 299 -13.30 -20.16 -5.47
N THR A 300 -13.56 -19.38 -4.42
CA THR A 300 -12.67 -18.29 -3.97
C THR A 300 -11.36 -18.86 -3.41
N ILE A 301 -11.44 -19.93 -2.62
CA ILE A 301 -10.28 -20.67 -2.10
C ILE A 301 -9.45 -21.27 -3.26
N LEU A 302 -10.09 -21.95 -4.21
CA LEU A 302 -9.42 -22.54 -5.36
C LEU A 302 -8.71 -21.49 -6.22
N THR A 303 -9.36 -20.34 -6.45
CA THR A 303 -8.77 -19.22 -7.20
C THR A 303 -7.56 -18.67 -6.45
N PHE A 304 -7.64 -18.54 -5.12
CA PHE A 304 -6.52 -18.07 -4.30
C PHE A 304 -5.31 -18.99 -4.41
N PHE A 305 -5.47 -20.30 -4.19
CA PHE A 305 -4.35 -21.25 -4.28
C PHE A 305 -3.82 -21.40 -5.71
N SER A 306 -4.68 -21.31 -6.73
CA SER A 306 -4.24 -21.25 -8.13
C SER A 306 -3.33 -20.06 -8.39
N LYS A 307 -3.69 -18.87 -7.88
CA LYS A 307 -2.85 -17.66 -7.99
C LYS A 307 -1.50 -17.82 -7.27
N LEU A 308 -1.49 -18.37 -6.06
CA LEU A 308 -0.23 -18.63 -5.34
C LEU A 308 0.68 -19.58 -6.12
N SER A 309 0.10 -20.63 -6.71
CA SER A 309 0.85 -21.65 -7.44
C SER A 309 1.42 -21.09 -8.75
N ALA A 310 0.60 -20.36 -9.52
CA ALA A 310 1.04 -19.68 -10.74
C ALA A 310 2.14 -18.65 -10.44
N GLY A 311 1.94 -17.81 -9.43
CA GLY A 311 2.92 -16.82 -9.02
C GLY A 311 4.25 -17.44 -8.56
N THR A 312 4.21 -18.60 -7.89
CA THR A 312 5.43 -19.34 -7.53
C THR A 312 6.16 -19.84 -8.78
N GLY A 313 5.44 -20.40 -9.76
CA GLY A 313 6.01 -20.84 -11.03
C GLY A 313 6.68 -19.69 -11.80
N GLU A 314 6.02 -18.54 -11.87
CA GLU A 314 6.56 -17.32 -12.49
C GLU A 314 7.83 -16.83 -11.78
N GLN A 315 7.83 -16.81 -10.44
CA GLN A 315 8.99 -16.40 -9.65
C GLN A 315 10.24 -17.24 -9.95
N MET A 316 10.09 -18.56 -10.12
CA MET A 316 11.21 -19.46 -10.43
C MET A 316 11.93 -19.11 -11.72
N LEU A 317 11.23 -18.48 -12.68
CA LEU A 317 11.80 -18.08 -13.97
C LEU A 317 12.52 -16.72 -13.92
N THR A 318 12.52 -16.06 -12.77
CA THR A 318 13.05 -14.70 -12.66
C THR A 318 14.55 -14.69 -12.46
N ARG A 319 15.20 -13.63 -12.96
CA ARG A 319 16.61 -13.36 -12.68
C ARG A 319 16.89 -13.21 -11.17
N GLN A 320 15.93 -12.65 -10.41
CA GLN A 320 16.04 -12.54 -8.96
C GLN A 320 16.22 -13.91 -8.31
N MET A 321 15.33 -14.86 -8.63
CA MET A 321 15.41 -16.21 -8.08
C MET A 321 16.69 -16.93 -8.51
N ALA A 322 17.07 -16.82 -9.80
CA ALA A 322 18.31 -17.40 -10.29
C ALA A 322 19.55 -16.88 -9.56
N ARG A 323 19.59 -15.59 -9.19
CA ARG A 323 20.69 -15.01 -8.42
C ARG A 323 20.67 -15.45 -6.97
N LEU A 324 19.50 -15.45 -6.32
CA LEU A 324 19.36 -15.95 -4.95
C LEU A 324 19.83 -17.40 -4.82
N GLY A 325 19.55 -18.24 -5.82
CA GLY A 325 20.01 -19.64 -5.83
C GLY A 325 21.51 -19.84 -6.09
N ASN A 326 22.22 -18.83 -6.61
CA ASN A 326 23.66 -18.91 -6.92
C ASN A 326 24.55 -18.11 -5.96
N GLU A 327 24.00 -17.11 -5.27
CA GLU A 327 24.75 -16.19 -4.39
C GLU A 327 24.55 -16.47 -2.88
N LEU A 328 23.79 -17.52 -2.51
CA LEU A 328 23.64 -18.02 -1.14
C LEU A 328 24.59 -19.20 -0.88
#